data_AF-A0A951GIZ5-F1
#
_entry.id   AF-A0A951GIZ5-F1
#
_cell.length_a   1.000
_cell.length_b   1.000
_cell.length_c   1.000
_cell.angle_alpha   90.00
_cell.angle_beta   90.00
_cell.angle_gamma   90.00
#
_symmetry.space_group_name_H-M   'P 1'
#
loop_
_entity.id
_entity.type
_entity.pdbx_description
1 polymer ?
#
loop_
_entity_poly.entity_id
_entity_poly.type
_entity_poly.pdbx_seq_one_letter_code
_entity_poly.pdbx_strand_id
1 'polypeptide(L)'
;IGGGGTWGWYSYDPQLNLFYYGSGNPSTWNPVQRPGDNKWSMTIFARNPDTGVAKWVYQMTPHDQWDYDGVNEMILADINVKGQPTKALVHFDRNGFAYTLNRENGALLVAEKYDPKVNWATKVDMQTGRPEVVAQFAPGSAGEDKNYKAICPAALGSKDQQPAAFSPKTGLFYVPTNHVCMDYEPFKVSYTAGQPYVGATLSMFPPPGENNLGNFIAWDAGAGKIVWSNPEPFSVWSGALATAGDVVFYGTLEGYLKAVDMQTGKELYRFKTPSGIIGNVNTYSHGGKQYIAVLSGVGGWAGIGMAAGLTKDTDGLGAVGAYKALANYTQLGGVLTVFGLPE
;
A
#
# COMPACT_ATOMS: atom_id res chain seq x y z
N ILE A 1 20.94 6.13 12.63
CA ILE A 1 19.55 6.11 12.10
C ILE A 1 19.00 4.71 12.40
N GLY A 2 17.85 4.62 13.06
CA GLY A 2 17.36 3.39 13.71
C GLY A 2 15.95 2.93 13.28
N GLY A 3 15.55 3.25 12.05
CA GLY A 3 14.27 2.83 11.47
C GLY A 3 14.35 1.47 10.74
N GLY A 4 13.57 1.32 9.67
CA GLY A 4 13.54 0.13 8.83
C GLY A 4 12.68 -1.01 9.39
N GLY A 5 11.62 -0.69 10.13
CA GLY A 5 10.71 -1.69 10.70
C GLY A 5 10.08 -2.59 9.64
N THR A 6 9.79 -3.85 9.97
CA THR A 6 9.36 -4.88 9.01
C THR A 6 7.97 -5.42 9.38
N TRP A 7 6.98 -4.53 9.37
CA TRP A 7 5.64 -4.78 9.93
C TRP A 7 4.60 -5.24 8.90
N GLY A 8 4.99 -5.38 7.63
CA GLY A 8 4.13 -5.85 6.55
C GLY A 8 4.11 -7.37 6.37
N TRP A 9 4.06 -7.81 5.12
CA TRP A 9 3.86 -9.22 4.76
C TRP A 9 5.14 -9.88 4.26
N TYR A 10 5.20 -11.20 4.41
CA TYR A 10 6.35 -12.02 3.99
C TYR A 10 5.87 -13.04 2.94
N SER A 11 6.68 -13.27 1.91
CA SER A 11 6.46 -14.37 0.96
C SER A 11 7.67 -15.30 0.94
N TYR A 12 7.49 -16.49 0.36
CA TYR A 12 8.53 -17.53 0.35
C TYR A 12 8.47 -18.34 -0.95
N ASP A 13 9.62 -18.54 -1.58
CA ASP A 13 9.78 -19.47 -2.70
C ASP A 13 10.57 -20.71 -2.23
N PRO A 14 9.93 -21.88 -2.09
CA PRO A 14 10.60 -23.10 -1.65
C PRO A 14 11.62 -23.64 -2.66
N GLN A 15 11.49 -23.34 -3.96
CA GLN A 15 12.47 -23.80 -4.96
C GLN A 15 13.78 -23.03 -4.87
N LEU A 16 13.72 -21.77 -4.44
CA LEU A 16 14.88 -20.90 -4.29
C LEU A 16 15.43 -20.90 -2.86
N ASN A 17 14.66 -21.42 -1.90
CA ASN A 17 14.91 -21.30 -0.47
C ASN A 17 15.14 -19.82 -0.07
N LEU A 18 14.23 -18.95 -0.50
CA LEU A 18 14.26 -17.51 -0.24
C LEU A 18 12.92 -17.03 0.30
N PHE A 19 12.97 -16.24 1.36
CA PHE A 19 11.84 -15.43 1.81
C PHE A 19 12.07 -13.96 1.46
N TYR A 20 10.97 -13.25 1.20
CA TYR A 20 10.97 -11.88 0.72
C TYR A 20 10.13 -11.00 1.63
N TYR A 21 10.64 -9.80 1.91
CA TYR A 21 9.94 -8.79 2.71
C TYR A 21 10.47 -7.40 2.37
N GLY A 22 9.77 -6.39 2.85
CA GLY A 22 10.13 -4.99 2.71
C GLY A 22 10.48 -4.34 4.04
N SER A 23 11.47 -3.45 4.06
CA SER A 23 11.80 -2.63 5.23
C SER A 23 11.16 -1.24 5.14
N GLY A 24 10.65 -0.73 6.27
CA GLY A 24 9.99 0.56 6.38
C GLY A 24 10.91 1.78 6.40
N ASN A 25 10.36 2.90 6.89
CA ASN A 25 10.97 4.22 6.87
C ASN A 25 12.26 4.38 7.71
N PRO A 26 13.12 5.35 7.37
CA PRO A 26 14.38 5.60 8.08
C PRO A 26 14.19 6.37 9.40
N SER A 27 13.23 5.98 10.25
CA SER A 27 12.89 6.58 11.55
C SER A 27 12.26 7.98 11.47
N THR A 28 13.00 9.04 11.83
CA THR A 28 12.49 10.42 11.79
C THR A 28 11.99 10.79 10.40
N TRP A 29 10.91 11.53 10.36
CA TRP A 29 10.23 12.00 9.16
C TRP A 29 10.93 13.22 8.57
N ASN A 30 11.64 13.99 9.38
CA ASN A 30 12.49 15.07 8.91
C ASN A 30 13.79 14.51 8.25
N PRO A 31 13.97 14.67 6.92
CA PRO A 31 15.12 14.13 6.21
C PRO A 31 16.40 14.97 6.39
N VAL A 32 16.30 16.24 6.79
CA VAL A 32 17.45 17.14 7.00
C VAL A 32 18.37 16.62 8.10
N GLN A 33 17.81 15.96 9.12
CA GLN A 33 18.55 15.37 10.23
C GLN A 33 19.26 14.05 9.90
N ARG A 34 19.04 13.50 8.69
CA ARG A 34 19.53 12.17 8.28
C ARG A 34 20.01 12.16 6.82
N PRO A 35 21.13 12.86 6.52
CA PRO A 35 21.70 12.89 5.19
C PRO A 35 22.16 11.50 4.73
N GLY A 36 22.13 11.28 3.41
CA GLY A 36 22.53 10.02 2.77
C GLY A 36 21.35 9.12 2.41
N ASP A 37 21.63 8.04 1.68
CA ASP A 37 20.60 7.12 1.17
C ASP A 37 19.79 6.39 2.27
N ASN A 38 20.29 6.41 3.52
CA ASN A 38 19.67 5.77 4.68
C ASN A 38 19.49 4.25 4.52
N LYS A 39 20.42 3.60 3.81
CA LYS A 39 20.39 2.16 3.57
C LYS A 39 20.47 1.37 4.89
N TRP A 40 19.70 0.31 5.07
CA TRP A 40 18.80 -0.34 4.10
C TRP A 40 17.31 -0.15 4.47
N SER A 41 16.85 1.08 4.72
CA SER A 41 15.41 1.39 4.79
C SER A 41 14.78 1.32 3.39
N MET A 42 13.44 1.25 3.30
CA MET A 42 12.70 1.27 2.02
C MET A 42 13.20 0.26 0.98
N THR A 43 13.52 -0.95 1.43
CA THR A 43 14.27 -1.95 0.66
C THR A 43 13.51 -3.26 0.60
N ILE A 44 13.39 -3.81 -0.62
CA ILE A 44 13.00 -5.20 -0.85
C ILE A 44 14.19 -6.09 -0.53
N PHE A 45 13.99 -7.08 0.33
CA PHE A 45 14.98 -8.09 0.69
C PHE A 45 14.58 -9.46 0.14
N ALA A 46 15.57 -10.23 -0.30
CA ALA A 46 15.46 -11.67 -0.46
C ALA A 46 16.51 -12.36 0.40
N ARG A 47 16.09 -13.16 1.37
CA ARG A 47 16.98 -13.80 2.35
C ARG A 47 16.77 -15.30 2.39
N ASN A 48 17.84 -16.03 2.69
CA ASN A 48 17.75 -17.45 3.02
C ASN A 48 17.14 -17.61 4.43
N PRO A 49 16.09 -18.44 4.61
CA PRO A 49 15.41 -18.59 5.90
C PRO A 49 16.26 -19.32 6.96
N ASP A 50 17.20 -20.17 6.55
CA ASP A 50 18.04 -20.93 7.50
C ASP A 50 19.14 -20.07 8.13
N THR A 51 19.68 -19.11 7.37
CA THR A 51 20.86 -18.31 7.76
C THR A 51 20.56 -16.84 7.97
N GLY A 52 19.46 -16.33 7.43
CA GLY A 52 19.13 -14.90 7.40
C GLY A 52 19.98 -14.07 6.43
N VAL A 53 20.91 -14.68 5.69
CA VAL A 53 21.78 -13.97 4.74
C VAL A 53 20.97 -13.50 3.52
N ALA A 54 21.13 -12.23 3.14
CA ALA A 54 20.49 -11.68 1.96
C ALA A 54 21.19 -12.15 0.68
N LYS A 55 20.42 -12.70 -0.27
CA LYS A 55 20.89 -13.04 -1.61
C LYS A 55 20.95 -11.80 -2.50
N TRP A 56 19.92 -10.96 -2.42
CA TRP A 56 19.85 -9.69 -3.13
C TRP A 56 18.97 -8.71 -2.35
N VAL A 57 19.15 -7.42 -2.64
CA VAL A 57 18.38 -6.31 -2.04
C VAL A 57 18.16 -5.21 -3.08
N TYR A 58 17.05 -4.49 -3.00
CA TYR A 58 16.74 -3.36 -3.88
C TYR A 58 16.05 -2.24 -3.09
N GLN A 59 16.67 -1.07 -2.99
CA GLN A 59 16.12 0.09 -2.27
C GLN A 59 15.23 0.93 -3.20
N MET A 60 13.94 0.98 -2.91
CA MET A 60 12.90 1.63 -3.73
C MET A 60 12.89 3.14 -3.55
N THR A 61 13.02 3.61 -2.31
CA THR A 61 12.97 5.04 -1.94
C THR A 61 14.25 5.43 -1.17
N PRO A 62 15.39 5.63 -1.85
CA PRO A 62 16.61 6.13 -1.22
C PRO A 62 16.38 7.51 -0.61
N HIS A 63 16.88 7.74 0.61
CA HIS A 63 16.71 9.00 1.33
C HIS A 63 15.23 9.44 1.42
N ASP A 64 14.32 8.55 1.84
CA ASP A 64 12.88 8.87 1.96
C ASP A 64 12.60 10.23 2.63
N GLN A 65 11.63 10.98 2.11
CA GLN A 65 11.24 12.31 2.59
C GLN A 65 9.74 12.40 2.92
N TRP A 66 9.02 11.27 2.86
CA TRP A 66 7.57 11.25 2.82
C TRP A 66 6.91 10.21 3.72
N ASP A 67 7.69 9.35 4.38
CA ASP A 67 7.20 8.16 5.10
C ASP A 67 6.61 7.07 4.18
N TYR A 68 7.22 6.85 3.01
CA TYR A 68 6.81 5.78 2.11
C TYR A 68 7.36 4.42 2.54
N ASP A 69 6.90 3.92 3.69
CA ASP A 69 7.21 2.59 4.21
C ASP A 69 7.10 1.49 3.14
N GLY A 70 8.25 0.96 2.73
CA GLY A 70 8.30 -0.07 1.70
C GLY A 70 8.05 -1.48 2.20
N VAL A 71 7.02 -1.67 3.04
CA VAL A 71 6.71 -2.94 3.72
C VAL A 71 5.60 -3.75 3.06
N ASN A 72 4.96 -3.21 2.01
CA ASN A 72 3.85 -3.90 1.33
C ASN A 72 4.28 -5.30 0.85
N GLU A 73 3.30 -6.16 0.60
CA GLU A 73 3.53 -7.55 0.24
C GLU A 73 4.40 -7.75 -1.03
N MET A 74 5.07 -8.88 -1.06
CA MET A 74 5.95 -9.31 -2.16
C MET A 74 5.28 -10.48 -2.89
N ILE A 75 4.42 -10.21 -3.87
CA ILE A 75 3.61 -11.25 -4.53
C ILE A 75 4.48 -12.02 -5.53
N LEU A 76 4.69 -13.30 -5.27
CA LEU A 76 5.46 -14.18 -6.16
C LEU A 76 4.53 -14.73 -7.25
N ALA A 77 4.81 -14.38 -8.50
CA ALA A 77 3.98 -14.76 -9.63
C ALA A 77 4.85 -15.15 -10.82
N ASP A 78 4.48 -16.24 -11.50
CA ASP A 78 5.10 -16.64 -12.76
C ASP A 78 4.28 -15.99 -13.89
N ILE A 79 4.82 -14.92 -14.48
CA ILE A 79 4.13 -14.09 -15.47
C ILE A 79 5.05 -13.79 -16.65
N ASN A 80 4.46 -13.34 -17.77
CA ASN A 80 5.23 -12.81 -18.88
C ASN A 80 5.54 -11.33 -18.62
N VAL A 81 6.83 -10.98 -18.60
CA VAL A 81 7.28 -9.57 -18.53
C VAL A 81 7.88 -9.21 -19.87
N LYS A 82 7.30 -8.22 -20.57
CA LYS A 82 7.71 -7.83 -21.93
C LYS A 82 7.83 -9.04 -22.89
N GLY A 83 6.90 -9.99 -22.78
CA GLY A 83 6.84 -11.20 -23.60
C GLY A 83 7.75 -12.36 -23.16
N GLN A 84 8.49 -12.21 -22.06
CA GLN A 84 9.41 -13.25 -21.54
C GLN A 84 8.84 -13.91 -20.28
N PRO A 85 8.74 -15.25 -20.22
CA PRO A 85 8.38 -15.96 -19.00
C PRO A 85 9.35 -15.62 -17.87
N THR A 86 8.81 -15.15 -16.75
CA THR A 86 9.61 -14.62 -15.65
C THR A 86 9.09 -15.14 -14.32
N LYS A 87 10.00 -15.64 -13.49
CA LYS A 87 9.78 -15.84 -12.06
C LYS A 87 9.76 -14.48 -11.37
N ALA A 88 8.60 -13.82 -11.36
CA ALA A 88 8.47 -12.45 -10.90
C ALA A 88 8.18 -12.37 -9.39
N LEU A 89 8.61 -11.25 -8.81
CA LEU A 89 8.10 -10.67 -7.56
C LEU A 89 7.48 -9.32 -7.95
N VAL A 90 6.21 -9.14 -7.60
CA VAL A 90 5.45 -7.90 -7.86
C VAL A 90 5.12 -7.25 -6.53
N HIS A 91 5.43 -5.96 -6.43
CA HIS A 91 5.30 -5.18 -5.20
C HIS A 91 4.65 -3.81 -5.52
N PHE A 92 3.63 -3.44 -4.75
CA PHE A 92 2.94 -2.17 -4.87
C PHE A 92 3.32 -1.31 -3.67
N ASP A 93 4.33 -0.45 -3.85
CA ASP A 93 4.91 0.34 -2.77
C ASP A 93 4.04 1.56 -2.44
N ARG A 94 4.07 1.98 -1.17
CA ARG A 94 3.44 3.24 -0.73
C ARG A 94 3.77 4.43 -1.62
N ASN A 95 4.98 4.50 -2.17
CA ASN A 95 5.42 5.60 -3.02
C ASN A 95 4.64 5.72 -4.36
N GLY A 96 3.74 4.78 -4.67
CA GLY A 96 2.88 4.85 -5.85
C GLY A 96 3.48 4.23 -7.11
N PHE A 97 4.66 3.62 -7.02
CA PHE A 97 5.23 2.77 -8.06
C PHE A 97 4.96 1.30 -7.77
N ALA A 98 4.55 0.57 -8.80
CA ALA A 98 4.47 -0.87 -8.81
C ALA A 98 5.77 -1.41 -9.43
N TYR A 99 6.48 -2.23 -8.66
CA TYR A 99 7.76 -2.81 -9.03
C TYR A 99 7.58 -4.28 -9.42
N THR A 100 8.06 -4.65 -10.59
CA THR A 100 8.20 -6.04 -11.02
C THR A 100 9.69 -6.37 -11.09
N LEU A 101 10.12 -7.33 -10.26
CA LEU A 101 11.51 -7.80 -10.19
C LEU A 101 11.59 -9.27 -10.57
N ASN A 102 12.73 -9.73 -11.09
CA ASN A 102 13.05 -11.15 -11.10
C ASN A 102 13.38 -11.60 -9.66
N ARG A 103 12.59 -12.53 -9.11
CA ARG A 103 12.73 -12.94 -7.70
C ARG A 103 13.97 -13.78 -7.40
N GLU A 104 14.65 -14.31 -8.42
CA GLU A 104 15.84 -15.14 -8.29
C GLU A 104 17.10 -14.31 -8.06
N ASN A 105 17.18 -13.14 -8.69
CA ASN A 105 18.40 -12.32 -8.74
C ASN A 105 18.20 -10.83 -8.42
N GLY A 106 16.96 -10.36 -8.25
CA GLY A 106 16.66 -8.96 -7.88
C GLY A 106 16.72 -7.97 -9.04
N ALA A 107 16.80 -8.42 -10.30
CA ALA A 107 16.80 -7.52 -11.45
C ALA A 107 15.45 -6.78 -11.56
N LEU A 108 15.50 -5.45 -11.65
CA LEU A 108 14.32 -4.61 -11.86
C LEU A 108 13.88 -4.67 -13.34
N LEU A 109 12.61 -5.01 -13.57
CA LEU A 109 12.08 -5.25 -14.93
C LEU A 109 11.04 -4.21 -15.35
N VAL A 110 10.19 -3.79 -14.41
CA VAL A 110 9.14 -2.77 -14.56
C VAL A 110 9.06 -1.95 -13.26
N ALA A 111 8.89 -0.63 -13.38
CA ALA A 111 8.68 0.28 -12.27
C ALA A 111 7.80 1.44 -12.73
N GLU A 112 6.48 1.25 -12.69
CA GLU A 112 5.49 2.18 -13.25
C GLU A 112 4.51 2.65 -12.20
N LYS A 113 3.95 3.84 -12.39
CA LYS A 113 2.96 4.42 -11.47
C LYS A 113 1.65 3.64 -11.53
N TYR A 114 1.14 3.19 -10.40
CA TYR A 114 -0.19 2.57 -10.30
C TYR A 114 -1.28 3.52 -9.77
N ASP A 115 -0.93 4.81 -9.65
CA ASP A 115 -1.86 5.93 -9.52
C ASP A 115 -1.34 7.08 -10.40
N PRO A 116 -2.14 7.61 -11.34
CA PRO A 116 -1.69 8.67 -12.24
C PRO A 116 -1.41 10.01 -11.54
N LYS A 117 -1.83 10.21 -10.28
CA LYS A 117 -1.58 11.44 -9.52
C LYS A 117 -0.23 11.51 -8.85
N VAL A 118 0.51 10.40 -8.80
CA VAL A 118 1.85 10.33 -8.18
C VAL A 118 2.77 11.40 -8.81
N ASN A 119 3.27 12.33 -7.99
CA ASN A 119 4.02 13.50 -8.44
C ASN A 119 5.38 13.70 -7.77
N TRP A 120 5.69 12.98 -6.69
CA TRP A 120 6.96 13.14 -5.96
C TRP A 120 8.20 12.75 -6.79
N ALA A 121 8.03 11.84 -7.76
CA ALA A 121 9.03 11.47 -8.75
C ALA A 121 8.42 11.41 -10.15
N THR A 122 9.20 11.73 -11.18
CA THR A 122 8.76 11.65 -12.59
C THR A 122 8.59 10.20 -13.01
N LYS A 123 9.62 9.37 -12.77
CA LYS A 123 9.72 7.95 -13.08
C LYS A 123 10.80 7.29 -12.21
N VAL A 124 10.93 5.97 -12.31
CA VAL A 124 12.15 5.25 -11.90
C VAL A 124 13.05 5.12 -13.13
N ASP A 125 14.28 5.61 -13.04
CA ASP A 125 15.29 5.42 -14.07
C ASP A 125 15.72 3.95 -14.09
N MET A 126 15.43 3.25 -15.18
CA MET A 126 15.67 1.81 -15.30
C MET A 126 17.15 1.42 -15.49
N GLN A 127 18.05 2.38 -15.74
CA GLN A 127 19.48 2.12 -15.84
C GLN A 127 20.13 2.12 -14.45
N THR A 128 19.73 3.09 -13.62
CA THR A 128 20.25 3.28 -12.27
C THR A 128 19.42 2.59 -11.20
N GLY A 129 18.17 2.25 -11.50
CA GLY A 129 17.19 1.71 -10.55
C GLY A 129 16.75 2.74 -9.50
N ARG A 130 16.84 4.05 -9.79
CA ARG A 130 16.52 5.11 -8.82
C ARG A 130 15.35 5.97 -9.28
N PRO A 131 14.51 6.44 -8.35
CA PRO A 131 13.49 7.44 -8.64
C PRO A 131 14.11 8.79 -9.00
N GLU A 132 13.61 9.43 -10.05
CA GLU A 132 13.92 10.81 -10.41
C GLU A 132 13.05 11.77 -9.57
N VAL A 133 13.55 12.16 -8.39
CA VAL A 133 12.83 12.99 -7.42
C VAL A 133 12.55 14.39 -7.96
N VAL A 134 11.31 14.87 -7.81
CA VAL A 134 10.89 16.22 -8.18
C VAL A 134 11.10 17.16 -6.99
N ALA A 135 12.02 18.11 -7.12
CA ALA A 135 12.42 19.01 -6.03
C ALA A 135 11.25 19.80 -5.39
N GLN A 136 10.23 20.15 -6.18
CA GLN A 136 9.03 20.84 -5.68
C GLN A 136 8.26 20.01 -4.64
N PHE A 137 8.29 18.69 -4.75
CA PHE A 137 7.54 17.75 -3.93
C PHE A 137 8.45 16.96 -2.97
N ALA A 138 9.66 17.47 -2.68
CA ALA A 138 10.67 16.79 -1.87
C ALA A 138 10.92 17.53 -0.53
N PRO A 139 10.21 17.18 0.56
CA PRO A 139 10.34 17.84 1.86
C PRO A 139 11.77 17.88 2.39
N GLY A 140 12.22 19.02 2.90
CA GLY A 140 13.59 19.19 3.41
C GLY A 140 14.63 19.60 2.37
N SER A 141 14.32 19.57 1.07
CA SER A 141 15.25 20.02 0.01
C SER A 141 15.62 21.51 0.10
N ALA A 142 14.75 22.34 0.67
CA ALA A 142 14.97 23.75 0.98
C ALA A 142 15.14 24.02 2.49
N GLY A 143 15.48 23.00 3.29
CA GLY A 143 15.59 23.08 4.75
C GLY A 143 14.33 22.67 5.51
N GLU A 144 14.40 22.79 6.84
CA GLU A 144 13.32 22.55 7.80
C GLU A 144 12.29 23.69 7.77
N ASP A 145 11.11 23.48 8.36
CA ASP A 145 10.06 24.48 8.63
C ASP A 145 9.46 25.14 7.36
N LYS A 146 9.57 24.45 6.22
CA LYS A 146 8.87 24.78 4.98
C LYS A 146 7.76 23.78 4.74
N ASN A 147 6.53 24.27 4.53
CA ASN A 147 5.41 23.45 4.12
C ASN A 147 5.42 23.20 2.61
N TYR A 148 5.55 21.93 2.22
CA TYR A 148 5.50 21.43 0.85
C TYR A 148 4.08 20.96 0.55
N LYS A 149 3.48 21.47 -0.51
CA LYS A 149 2.03 21.31 -0.75
C LYS A 149 1.71 20.33 -1.86
N ALA A 150 0.54 19.70 -1.72
CA ALA A 150 -0.06 18.83 -2.74
C ALA A 150 0.88 17.72 -3.25
N ILE A 151 1.64 17.11 -2.34
CA ILE A 151 2.46 15.92 -2.64
C ILE A 151 1.53 14.72 -2.77
N CYS A 152 1.72 13.93 -3.82
CA CYS A 152 0.96 12.72 -4.06
C CYS A 152 1.94 11.53 -4.31
N PRO A 153 1.77 10.40 -3.61
CA PRO A 153 0.74 10.15 -2.59
C PRO A 153 1.00 10.88 -1.26
N ALA A 154 0.04 10.80 -0.33
CA ALA A 154 0.25 11.15 1.07
C ALA A 154 1.16 10.13 1.79
N ALA A 155 1.56 10.38 3.04
CA ALA A 155 2.41 9.47 3.83
C ALA A 155 1.83 8.04 3.99
N LEU A 156 0.50 7.90 3.94
CA LEU A 156 -0.19 6.61 3.87
C LEU A 156 -0.03 5.86 2.53
N GLY A 157 0.62 6.49 1.55
CA GLY A 157 0.95 5.96 0.24
C GLY A 157 -0.25 5.77 -0.69
N SER A 158 0.01 5.42 -1.94
CA SER A 158 -1.03 4.97 -2.89
C SER A 158 -1.61 3.60 -2.50
N LYS A 159 -0.99 2.90 -1.55
CA LYS A 159 -1.47 1.66 -0.92
C LYS A 159 -0.72 1.46 0.39
N ASP A 160 -1.44 1.08 1.45
CA ASP A 160 -0.88 0.82 2.79
C ASP A 160 -0.81 -0.71 3.03
N GLN A 161 -1.09 -1.17 4.24
CA GLN A 161 -1.03 -2.55 4.68
C GLN A 161 -1.88 -3.52 3.85
N GLN A 162 -2.96 -3.05 3.21
CA GLN A 162 -3.94 -3.91 2.56
C GLN A 162 -3.34 -4.76 1.42
N PRO A 163 -3.31 -6.10 1.49
CA PRO A 163 -2.68 -6.89 0.46
C PRO A 163 -3.49 -6.93 -0.84
N ALA A 164 -2.79 -6.85 -1.98
CA ALA A 164 -3.35 -7.12 -3.30
C ALA A 164 -3.51 -8.63 -3.54
N ALA A 165 -4.36 -8.99 -4.50
CA ALA A 165 -4.55 -10.36 -4.94
C ALA A 165 -4.01 -10.58 -6.36
N PHE A 166 -3.61 -11.80 -6.70
CA PHE A 166 -3.19 -12.18 -8.05
C PHE A 166 -4.05 -13.32 -8.57
N SER A 167 -4.35 -13.33 -9.86
CA SER A 167 -5.00 -14.45 -10.53
C SER A 167 -4.13 -15.05 -11.62
N PRO A 168 -3.73 -16.33 -11.51
CA PRO A 168 -2.99 -16.99 -12.58
C PRO A 168 -3.83 -17.21 -13.84
N LYS A 169 -5.17 -17.13 -13.75
CA LYS A 169 -6.07 -17.29 -14.91
C LYS A 169 -6.06 -16.05 -15.81
N THR A 170 -6.08 -14.86 -15.23
CA THR A 170 -6.09 -13.59 -15.98
C THR A 170 -4.68 -13.00 -16.14
N GLY A 171 -3.73 -13.39 -15.29
CA GLY A 171 -2.40 -12.77 -15.21
C GLY A 171 -2.43 -11.38 -14.57
N LEU A 172 -3.56 -10.96 -14.00
CA LEU A 172 -3.76 -9.62 -13.44
C LEU A 172 -3.63 -9.62 -11.91
N PHE A 173 -3.25 -8.45 -11.40
CA PHE A 173 -3.21 -8.11 -9.99
C PHE A 173 -4.38 -7.21 -9.65
N TYR A 174 -5.03 -7.44 -8.52
CA TYR A 174 -6.19 -6.70 -8.05
C TYR A 174 -5.81 -5.94 -6.79
N VAL A 175 -5.70 -4.62 -6.92
CA VAL A 175 -4.98 -3.78 -5.97
C VAL A 175 -5.96 -2.81 -5.31
N PRO A 176 -6.19 -2.94 -3.99
CA PRO A 176 -6.92 -1.95 -3.21
C PRO A 176 -6.03 -0.74 -2.93
N THR A 177 -6.32 0.39 -3.57
CA THR A 177 -5.48 1.60 -3.53
C THR A 177 -6.10 2.74 -2.73
N ASN A 178 -5.24 3.63 -2.28
CA ASN A 178 -5.55 4.94 -1.73
C ASN A 178 -5.38 5.99 -2.84
N HIS A 179 -6.15 7.07 -2.75
CA HIS A 179 -6.10 8.22 -3.65
C HIS A 179 -6.09 9.49 -2.80
N VAL A 180 -4.96 9.73 -2.14
CA VAL A 180 -4.81 10.78 -1.13
C VAL A 180 -3.48 11.49 -1.35
N CYS A 181 -3.49 12.81 -1.24
CA CYS A 181 -2.32 13.68 -1.29
C CYS A 181 -2.14 14.40 0.06
N MET A 182 -1.01 15.08 0.24
CA MET A 182 -0.68 15.75 1.49
C MET A 182 0.01 17.11 1.31
N ASP A 183 -0.16 17.95 2.32
CA ASP A 183 0.78 19.00 2.68
C ASP A 183 1.71 18.47 3.79
N TYR A 184 2.99 18.83 3.74
CA TYR A 184 4.03 18.27 4.61
C TYR A 184 5.03 19.32 5.05
N GLU A 185 5.22 19.47 6.36
CA GLU A 185 6.19 20.39 6.96
C GLU A 185 7.12 19.64 7.92
N PRO A 186 8.40 19.40 7.55
CA PRO A 186 9.38 18.76 8.43
C PRO A 186 9.93 19.77 9.44
N PHE A 187 10.12 19.34 10.69
CA PHE A 187 10.72 20.15 11.74
C PHE A 187 11.72 19.34 12.57
N LYS A 188 12.65 20.01 13.25
CA LYS A 188 13.66 19.34 14.07
C LYS A 188 13.04 18.64 15.28
N VAL A 189 13.50 17.42 15.58
CA VAL A 189 13.02 16.64 16.73
C VAL A 189 14.19 15.95 17.42
N SER A 190 14.15 15.86 18.75
CA SER A 190 15.18 15.14 19.53
C SER A 190 14.70 13.73 19.85
N TYR A 191 15.62 12.76 19.80
CA TYR A 191 15.31 11.39 20.16
C TYR A 191 15.26 11.23 21.68
N THR A 192 14.16 10.65 22.17
CA THR A 192 14.02 10.18 23.56
C THR A 192 13.44 8.77 23.52
N ALA A 193 14.12 7.80 24.12
CA ALA A 193 13.66 6.41 24.13
C ALA A 193 12.26 6.29 24.73
N GLY A 194 11.37 5.55 24.05
CA GLY A 194 9.97 5.39 24.44
C GLY A 194 9.03 6.53 24.04
N GLN A 195 9.54 7.60 23.41
CA GLN A 195 8.72 8.70 22.90
C GLN A 195 8.67 8.70 21.36
N PRO A 196 7.61 9.24 20.74
CA PRO A 196 7.53 9.39 19.29
C PRO A 196 8.70 10.21 18.73
N TYR A 197 9.30 9.73 17.64
CA TYR A 197 10.41 10.39 16.95
C TYR A 197 10.03 10.68 15.50
N VAL A 198 9.04 11.57 15.32
CA VAL A 198 8.43 11.91 14.01
C VAL A 198 9.15 13.12 13.39
N GLY A 199 8.84 14.35 13.80
CA GLY A 199 9.44 15.56 13.22
C GLY A 199 8.77 16.04 11.93
N ALA A 200 7.46 15.87 11.79
CA ALA A 200 6.69 16.44 10.69
C ALA A 200 5.24 16.72 11.10
N THR A 201 4.65 17.75 10.48
CA THR A 201 3.21 18.05 10.53
C THR A 201 2.62 17.82 9.15
N LEU A 202 1.46 17.18 9.08
CA LEU A 202 0.81 16.80 7.84
C LEU A 202 -0.67 17.19 7.83
N SER A 203 -1.16 17.47 6.63
CA SER A 203 -2.59 17.54 6.32
C SER A 203 -2.85 16.68 5.09
N MET A 204 -3.86 15.81 5.13
CA MET A 204 -4.20 14.92 4.02
C MET A 204 -5.55 15.29 3.39
N PHE A 205 -5.67 15.07 2.09
CA PHE A 205 -6.86 15.44 1.30
C PHE A 205 -6.92 14.63 -0.01
N PRO A 206 -8.10 14.50 -0.66
CA PRO A 206 -8.16 13.89 -1.99
C PRO A 206 -7.36 14.73 -3.01
N PRO A 207 -6.88 14.14 -4.12
CA PRO A 207 -6.18 14.89 -5.16
C PRO A 207 -6.96 16.13 -5.61
N PRO A 208 -6.28 17.25 -5.94
CA PRO A 208 -6.96 18.48 -6.33
C PRO A 208 -7.96 18.27 -7.47
N GLY A 209 -9.20 18.68 -7.26
CA GLY A 209 -10.29 18.54 -8.23
C GLY A 209 -11.06 17.22 -8.15
N GLU A 210 -10.68 16.31 -7.25
CA GLU A 210 -11.32 15.01 -7.03
C GLU A 210 -11.87 14.89 -5.61
N ASN A 211 -12.75 13.91 -5.38
CA ASN A 211 -13.46 13.75 -4.11
C ASN A 211 -13.41 12.32 -3.54
N ASN A 212 -12.95 11.34 -4.32
CA ASN A 212 -12.71 9.98 -3.86
C ASN A 212 -11.32 9.89 -3.18
N LEU A 213 -11.22 9.05 -2.15
CA LEU A 213 -9.96 8.78 -1.44
C LEU A 213 -9.39 7.39 -1.76
N GLY A 214 -10.02 6.64 -2.65
CA GLY A 214 -9.57 5.30 -3.02
C GLY A 214 -9.95 4.91 -4.43
N ASN A 215 -9.26 3.89 -4.92
CA ASN A 215 -9.64 3.16 -6.12
C ASN A 215 -9.39 1.67 -5.91
N PHE A 216 -10.22 0.81 -6.48
CA PHE A 216 -9.91 -0.61 -6.66
C PHE A 216 -9.53 -0.84 -8.12
N ILE A 217 -8.29 -1.26 -8.38
CA ILE A 217 -7.75 -1.36 -9.74
C ILE A 217 -7.40 -2.81 -10.11
N ALA A 218 -7.40 -3.10 -11.41
CA ALA A 218 -6.62 -4.20 -11.95
C ALA A 218 -5.33 -3.68 -12.60
N TRP A 219 -4.24 -4.42 -12.40
CA TRP A 219 -2.90 -4.08 -12.85
C TRP A 219 -2.27 -5.22 -13.64
N ASP A 220 -1.69 -4.88 -14.78
CA ASP A 220 -0.82 -5.76 -15.57
C ASP A 220 0.64 -5.46 -15.21
N ALA A 221 1.26 -6.35 -14.44
CA ALA A 221 2.63 -6.18 -13.95
C ALA A 221 3.71 -6.47 -15.00
N GLY A 222 3.36 -7.13 -16.10
CA GLY A 222 4.27 -7.37 -17.22
C GLY A 222 4.37 -6.16 -18.15
N ALA A 223 3.28 -5.41 -18.28
CA ALA A 223 3.20 -4.18 -19.07
C ALA A 223 3.36 -2.89 -18.26
N GLY A 224 3.12 -2.92 -16.95
CA GLY A 224 3.20 -1.76 -16.08
C GLY A 224 2.02 -0.79 -16.26
N LYS A 225 0.79 -1.30 -16.33
CA LYS A 225 -0.40 -0.48 -16.60
C LYS A 225 -1.63 -0.89 -15.81
N ILE A 226 -2.48 0.09 -15.52
CA ILE A 226 -3.84 -0.10 -15.02
C ILE A 226 -4.71 -0.62 -16.17
N VAL A 227 -5.44 -1.71 -15.94
CA VAL A 227 -6.36 -2.32 -16.92
C VAL A 227 -7.76 -1.73 -16.77
N TRP A 228 -8.23 -1.61 -15.53
CA TRP A 228 -9.46 -0.93 -15.16
C TRP A 228 -9.33 -0.37 -13.74
N SER A 229 -10.18 0.60 -13.40
CA SER A 229 -10.18 1.26 -12.08
C SER A 229 -11.62 1.59 -11.66
N ASN A 230 -11.98 1.23 -10.43
CA ASN A 230 -13.23 1.58 -9.80
C ASN A 230 -12.97 2.62 -8.69
N PRO A 231 -13.49 3.85 -8.79
CA PRO A 231 -13.33 4.82 -7.70
C PRO A 231 -14.16 4.43 -6.48
N GLU A 232 -13.62 4.67 -5.29
CA GLU A 232 -14.28 4.43 -4.00
C GLU A 232 -14.30 5.71 -3.15
N PRO A 233 -15.41 6.06 -2.47
CA PRO A 233 -15.50 7.31 -1.70
C PRO A 233 -14.37 7.45 -0.68
N PHE A 234 -14.03 6.35 0.00
CA PHE A 234 -12.91 6.25 0.92
C PHE A 234 -11.82 5.34 0.36
N SER A 235 -10.63 5.39 0.93
CA SER A 235 -9.54 4.47 0.60
C SER A 235 -9.96 3.01 0.76
N VAL A 236 -9.46 2.14 -0.13
CA VAL A 236 -9.73 0.70 -0.02
C VAL A 236 -8.70 0.09 0.90
N TRP A 237 -9.04 -0.09 2.18
CA TRP A 237 -8.10 -0.47 3.24
C TRP A 237 -8.13 -1.96 3.61
N SER A 238 -8.93 -2.76 2.90
CA SER A 238 -9.02 -4.20 3.09
C SER A 238 -8.11 -4.96 2.13
N GLY A 239 -7.60 -6.12 2.53
CA GLY A 239 -7.00 -7.06 1.58
C GLY A 239 -8.01 -7.63 0.57
N ALA A 240 -7.57 -7.78 -0.68
CA ALA A 240 -8.36 -8.37 -1.75
C ALA A 240 -8.24 -9.91 -1.79
N LEU A 241 -9.26 -10.58 -2.35
CA LEU A 241 -9.27 -12.03 -2.58
C LEU A 241 -9.77 -12.35 -3.99
N ALA A 242 -8.90 -12.84 -4.84
CA ALA A 242 -9.25 -13.40 -6.16
C ALA A 242 -9.58 -14.89 -6.05
N THR A 243 -10.60 -15.36 -6.77
CA THR A 243 -11.00 -16.78 -6.78
C THR A 243 -11.07 -17.36 -8.19
N ALA A 244 -11.09 -18.68 -8.31
CA ALA A 244 -11.24 -19.36 -9.60
C ALA A 244 -12.62 -19.16 -10.26
N GLY A 245 -13.60 -18.62 -9.54
CA GLY A 245 -14.95 -18.31 -10.03
C GLY A 245 -15.07 -16.99 -10.79
N ASP A 246 -13.97 -16.43 -11.28
CA ASP A 246 -13.91 -15.17 -12.03
C ASP A 246 -14.38 -13.92 -11.25
N VAL A 247 -14.31 -13.99 -9.91
CA VAL A 247 -14.67 -12.89 -9.00
C VAL A 247 -13.53 -12.51 -8.06
N VAL A 248 -13.41 -11.21 -7.78
CA VAL A 248 -12.54 -10.66 -6.74
C VAL A 248 -13.35 -9.98 -5.66
N PHE A 249 -13.04 -10.27 -4.40
CA PHE A 249 -13.66 -9.66 -3.24
C PHE A 249 -12.75 -8.61 -2.61
N TYR A 250 -13.35 -7.53 -2.11
CA TYR A 250 -12.69 -6.55 -1.24
C TYR A 250 -13.73 -5.87 -0.34
N GLY A 251 -13.26 -5.24 0.73
CA GLY A 251 -14.06 -4.47 1.67
C GLY A 251 -13.81 -2.96 1.56
N THR A 252 -14.83 -2.16 1.84
CA THR A 252 -14.71 -0.69 1.90
C THR A 252 -14.73 -0.17 3.35
N LEU A 253 -14.21 1.03 3.56
CA LEU A 253 -14.15 1.65 4.90
C LEU A 253 -15.54 2.00 5.45
N GLU A 254 -16.52 2.27 4.60
CA GLU A 254 -17.92 2.40 4.99
C GLU A 254 -18.60 1.04 5.29
N GLY A 255 -17.88 -0.07 5.13
CA GLY A 255 -18.26 -1.39 5.59
C GLY A 255 -19.01 -2.23 4.57
N TYR A 256 -18.82 -2.01 3.27
CA TYR A 256 -19.36 -2.92 2.26
C TYR A 256 -18.34 -4.02 1.93
N LEU A 257 -18.76 -5.28 2.00
CA LEU A 257 -18.10 -6.35 1.25
C LEU A 257 -18.61 -6.29 -0.19
N LYS A 258 -17.70 -6.11 -1.13
CA LYS A 258 -17.97 -6.09 -2.57
C LYS A 258 -17.37 -7.31 -3.25
N ALA A 259 -18.01 -7.77 -4.32
CA ALA A 259 -17.42 -8.68 -5.29
C ALA A 259 -17.50 -8.05 -6.68
N VAL A 260 -16.41 -8.10 -7.43
CA VAL A 260 -16.31 -7.55 -8.79
C VAL A 260 -15.88 -8.63 -9.78
N ASP A 261 -16.31 -8.47 -11.03
CA ASP A 261 -15.85 -9.26 -12.16
C ASP A 261 -14.35 -9.01 -12.42
N MET A 262 -13.59 -10.09 -12.57
CA MET A 262 -12.13 -10.06 -12.68
C MET A 262 -11.58 -9.39 -13.94
N GLN A 263 -12.36 -9.31 -15.02
CA GLN A 263 -11.90 -8.77 -16.30
C GLN A 263 -12.36 -7.34 -16.51
N THR A 264 -13.55 -7.00 -16.02
CA THR A 264 -14.23 -5.74 -16.30
C THR A 264 -14.28 -4.79 -15.10
N GLY A 265 -14.06 -5.30 -13.88
CA GLY A 265 -14.23 -4.54 -12.65
C GLY A 265 -15.69 -4.29 -12.26
N LYS A 266 -16.68 -4.82 -13.00
CA LYS A 266 -18.10 -4.59 -12.71
C LYS A 266 -18.47 -5.15 -11.33
N GLU A 267 -19.12 -4.35 -10.48
CA GLU A 267 -19.70 -4.82 -9.21
C GLU A 267 -20.80 -5.87 -9.48
N LEU A 268 -20.65 -7.03 -8.84
CA LEU A 268 -21.56 -8.18 -8.94
C LEU A 268 -22.33 -8.42 -7.63
N TYR A 269 -21.73 -8.05 -6.50
CA TYR A 269 -22.29 -8.25 -5.17
C TYR A 269 -21.87 -7.11 -4.25
N ARG A 270 -22.78 -6.73 -3.34
CA ARG A 270 -22.51 -5.78 -2.27
C ARG A 270 -23.33 -6.11 -1.04
N PHE A 271 -22.69 -6.12 0.13
CA PHE A 271 -23.36 -6.33 1.42
C PHE A 271 -22.80 -5.41 2.50
N LYS A 272 -23.68 -4.77 3.29
CA LYS A 272 -23.29 -3.89 4.40
C LYS A 272 -22.96 -4.71 5.64
N THR A 273 -21.69 -4.81 5.97
CA THR A 273 -21.21 -5.33 7.26
C THR A 273 -21.39 -4.31 8.39
N PRO A 274 -21.37 -4.74 9.66
CA PRO A 274 -21.64 -3.85 10.81
C PRO A 274 -20.67 -2.67 10.96
N SER A 275 -19.43 -2.78 10.48
CA SER A 275 -18.39 -1.75 10.59
C SER A 275 -17.51 -1.70 9.33
N GLY A 276 -16.60 -0.73 9.24
CA GLY A 276 -15.64 -0.62 8.15
C GLY A 276 -14.71 -1.82 8.08
N ILE A 277 -14.26 -2.18 6.87
CA ILE A 277 -13.42 -3.35 6.66
C ILE A 277 -11.98 -2.88 6.40
N ILE A 278 -11.09 -3.21 7.35
CA ILE A 278 -9.63 -3.04 7.21
C ILE A 278 -8.88 -4.38 7.15
N GLY A 279 -9.59 -5.47 7.46
CA GLY A 279 -9.06 -6.84 7.39
C GLY A 279 -9.13 -7.42 5.98
N ASN A 280 -8.62 -8.63 5.83
CA ASN A 280 -8.57 -9.31 4.53
C ASN A 280 -9.81 -10.19 4.34
N VAL A 281 -10.35 -10.21 3.12
CA VAL A 281 -11.37 -11.20 2.75
C VAL A 281 -10.69 -12.56 2.61
N ASN A 282 -11.31 -13.61 3.16
CA ASN A 282 -10.82 -14.99 3.09
C ASN A 282 -11.91 -15.94 2.59
N THR A 283 -11.53 -17.13 2.13
CA THR A 283 -12.45 -18.20 1.73
C THR A 283 -12.00 -19.55 2.26
N TYR A 284 -12.95 -20.44 2.54
CA TYR A 284 -12.70 -21.82 2.95
C TYR A 284 -13.90 -22.71 2.58
N SER A 285 -13.75 -24.03 2.72
CA SER A 285 -14.84 -24.98 2.57
C SER A 285 -15.15 -25.69 3.88
N HIS A 286 -16.43 -25.99 4.11
CA HIS A 286 -16.91 -26.80 5.22
C HIS A 286 -18.13 -27.60 4.77
N GLY A 287 -18.15 -28.91 5.03
CA GLY A 287 -19.26 -29.78 4.61
C GLY A 287 -19.51 -29.79 3.09
N GLY A 288 -18.47 -29.63 2.27
CA GLY A 288 -18.60 -29.57 0.80
C GLY A 288 -19.07 -28.22 0.24
N LYS A 289 -19.36 -27.24 1.11
CA LYS A 289 -19.82 -25.90 0.73
C LYS A 289 -18.72 -24.86 0.92
N GLN A 290 -18.59 -23.94 -0.03
CA GLN A 290 -17.64 -22.82 0.05
C GLN A 290 -18.24 -21.66 0.85
N TYR A 291 -17.40 -21.00 1.64
CA TYR A 291 -17.72 -19.80 2.41
C TYR A 291 -16.73 -18.68 2.12
N ILE A 292 -17.21 -17.45 2.17
CA ILE A 292 -16.41 -16.22 2.20
C ILE A 292 -16.52 -15.62 3.60
N ALA A 293 -15.43 -15.12 4.18
CA ALA A 293 -15.45 -14.51 5.50
C ALA A 293 -14.62 -13.23 5.54
N VAL A 294 -15.07 -12.26 6.34
CA VAL A 294 -14.40 -10.97 6.50
C VAL A 294 -14.62 -10.39 7.89
N LEU A 295 -13.58 -9.81 8.48
CA LEU A 295 -13.66 -9.05 9.72
C LEU A 295 -14.06 -7.60 9.44
N SER A 296 -15.02 -7.11 10.21
CA SER A 296 -15.46 -5.72 10.21
C SER A 296 -15.18 -5.08 11.57
N GLY A 297 -14.60 -3.88 11.53
CA GLY A 297 -14.09 -3.13 12.67
C GLY A 297 -13.16 -2.03 12.15
N VAL A 298 -13.72 -0.86 11.85
CA VAL A 298 -12.96 0.26 11.29
C VAL A 298 -11.87 0.70 12.28
N GLY A 299 -10.69 1.01 11.76
CA GLY A 299 -9.51 1.35 12.56
C GLY A 299 -8.31 1.54 11.65
N GLY A 300 -7.14 1.12 12.10
CA GLY A 300 -5.88 1.43 11.41
C GLY A 300 -5.68 2.95 11.29
N TRP A 301 -4.84 3.37 10.34
CA TRP A 301 -4.57 4.80 10.17
C TRP A 301 -5.76 5.56 9.57
N ALA A 302 -6.43 4.99 8.56
CA ALA A 302 -7.60 5.62 7.93
C ALA A 302 -8.78 5.83 8.90
N GLY A 303 -8.95 4.96 9.90
CA GLY A 303 -9.98 5.07 10.94
C GLY A 303 -9.50 5.70 12.25
N ILE A 304 -8.29 6.26 12.33
CA ILE A 304 -7.66 6.63 13.61
C ILE A 304 -8.45 7.70 14.38
N GLY A 305 -9.12 8.63 13.68
CA GLY A 305 -9.98 9.63 14.31
C GLY A 305 -11.09 9.00 15.14
N MET A 306 -11.72 7.95 14.61
CA MET A 306 -12.76 7.21 15.32
C MET A 306 -12.17 6.29 16.41
N ALA A 307 -11.07 5.60 16.12
CA ALA A 307 -10.49 4.61 17.02
C ALA A 307 -9.84 5.23 18.26
N ALA A 308 -9.26 6.42 18.13
CA ALA A 308 -8.57 7.14 19.22
C ALA A 308 -9.34 8.38 19.72
N GLY A 309 -10.51 8.69 19.16
CA GLY A 309 -11.32 9.85 19.57
C GLY A 309 -10.69 11.20 19.23
N LEU A 310 -9.92 11.26 18.14
CA LEU A 310 -9.22 12.47 17.69
C LEU A 310 -10.14 13.31 16.80
N THR A 311 -10.02 14.64 16.87
CA THR A 311 -10.99 15.55 16.24
C THR A 311 -10.37 16.67 15.41
N LYS A 312 -9.09 17.02 15.61
CA LYS A 312 -8.47 18.09 14.81
C LYS A 312 -7.98 17.53 13.48
N ASP A 313 -8.10 18.32 12.41
CA ASP A 313 -7.76 17.88 11.06
C ASP A 313 -6.30 17.37 10.92
N THR A 314 -5.36 17.95 11.67
CA THR A 314 -3.95 17.56 11.68
C THR A 314 -3.61 16.45 12.68
N ASP A 315 -4.54 16.06 13.56
CA ASP A 315 -4.32 14.93 14.48
C ASP A 315 -4.16 13.62 13.69
N GLY A 316 -3.54 12.61 14.32
CA GLY A 316 -3.29 11.33 13.67
C GLY A 316 -2.45 11.49 12.39
N LEU A 317 -1.50 12.43 12.39
CA LEU A 317 -0.62 12.73 11.27
C LEU A 317 -1.39 13.09 9.98
N GLY A 318 -2.46 13.88 10.12
CA GLY A 318 -3.26 14.42 9.01
C GLY A 318 -4.40 13.51 8.52
N ALA A 319 -4.45 12.25 8.94
CA ALA A 319 -5.49 11.32 8.52
C ALA A 319 -6.88 11.70 9.06
N VAL A 320 -6.97 12.27 10.27
CA VAL A 320 -8.25 12.63 10.89
C VAL A 320 -9.05 13.58 10.01
N GLY A 321 -8.40 14.60 9.43
CA GLY A 321 -9.03 15.55 8.50
C GLY A 321 -9.49 14.90 7.20
N ALA A 322 -8.66 14.05 6.58
CA ALA A 322 -8.98 13.38 5.31
C ALA A 322 -10.20 12.46 5.43
N TYR A 323 -10.32 11.71 6.54
CA TYR A 323 -11.36 10.72 6.74
C TYR A 323 -12.50 11.20 7.66
N LYS A 324 -12.63 12.51 7.92
CA LYS A 324 -13.65 13.05 8.85
C LYS A 324 -15.08 12.61 8.53
N ALA A 325 -15.40 12.46 7.24
CA ALA A 325 -16.72 12.05 6.80
C ALA A 325 -17.03 10.58 7.09
N LEU A 326 -16.02 9.74 7.38
CA LEU A 326 -16.16 8.30 7.59
C LEU A 326 -17.09 7.97 8.77
N ALA A 327 -17.08 8.79 9.82
CA ALA A 327 -17.94 8.63 11.00
C ALA A 327 -19.45 8.74 10.68
N ASN A 328 -19.82 9.31 9.52
CA ASN A 328 -21.21 9.36 9.06
C ASN A 328 -21.71 8.03 8.46
N TYR A 329 -20.81 7.10 8.15
CA TYR A 329 -21.13 5.86 7.43
C TYR A 329 -20.92 4.59 8.26
N THR A 330 -20.07 4.67 9.26
CA THR A 330 -19.64 3.50 10.04
C THR A 330 -19.36 3.88 11.49
N GLN A 331 -19.24 2.87 12.35
CA GLN A 331 -18.86 2.99 13.77
C GLN A 331 -17.81 1.92 14.07
N LEU A 332 -17.14 2.02 15.23
CA LEU A 332 -16.23 0.95 15.68
C LEU A 332 -16.96 -0.39 15.76
N GLY A 333 -16.22 -1.49 15.59
CA GLY A 333 -16.78 -2.84 15.58
C GLY A 333 -15.73 -3.92 15.80
N GLY A 334 -16.19 -5.16 15.79
CA GLY A 334 -15.35 -6.35 15.99
C GLY A 334 -16.12 -7.62 15.65
N VAL A 335 -16.63 -7.70 14.41
CA VAL A 335 -17.52 -8.78 13.96
C VAL A 335 -16.92 -9.50 12.76
N LEU A 336 -16.86 -10.84 12.84
CA LEU A 336 -16.62 -11.72 11.69
C LEU A 336 -17.95 -12.03 10.99
N THR A 337 -18.07 -11.66 9.72
CA THR A 337 -19.23 -12.02 8.90
C THR A 337 -18.85 -13.14 7.95
N VAL A 338 -19.66 -14.20 7.88
CA VAL A 338 -19.47 -15.35 7.01
C VAL A 338 -20.62 -15.44 6.01
N PHE A 339 -20.30 -15.66 4.74
CA PHE A 339 -21.22 -15.73 3.61
C PHE A 339 -21.12 -17.10 2.96
N GLY A 340 -22.27 -17.67 2.59
CA GLY A 340 -22.37 -18.86 1.76
C GLY A 340 -23.62 -18.76 0.88
N LEU A 341 -23.61 -19.44 -0.27
CA LEU A 341 -24.81 -19.50 -1.12
C LEU A 341 -25.94 -20.25 -0.41
N PRO A 342 -27.23 -20.01 -0.70
CA PRO A 342 -28.31 -20.89 -0.28
C PRO A 342 -28.09 -22.33 -0.77
N GLU A 343 -28.75 -23.30 -0.13
CA GLU A 343 -28.76 -24.71 -0.60
C GLU A 343 -29.52 -24.88 -1.92
#